data_AF-A0A327JV13-F1
#
_entry.id   AF-A0A327JV13-F1
#
_cell.length_a   1.000
_cell.length_b   1.000
_cell.length_c   1.000
_cell.angle_alpha   90.00
_cell.angle_beta   90.00
_cell.angle_gamma   90.00
#
_symmetry.space_group_name_H-M   'P 1'
#
loop_
_entity.id
_entity.type
_entity.pdbx_description
1 polymer ?
#
loop_
_entity_poly.entity_id
_entity_poly.type
_entity_poly.pdbx_seq_one_letter_code
_entity_poly.pdbx_strand_id
1 'polypeptide(L)'
;MTHPAFDDEDEAPLDPATERLQKKLRRLVLVSGLIMMLGLIAVFSVIVYRVVKSDSTEMRDIPANIEALVEDPLTGDIVSTSLDGRHLAVTFRTDAGLKVLVIDLDTADVLRRVTLTGTRD
;
A
#
# COMPACT_ATOMS: atom_id res chain seq x y z
N MET A 1 33.11 -52.41 6.42
CA MET A 1 31.76 -52.91 6.76
C MET A 1 31.20 -52.00 7.84
N THR A 2 30.40 -51.03 7.41
CA THR A 2 29.73 -50.00 8.21
C THR A 2 28.41 -50.52 8.74
N HIS A 3 28.17 -50.45 10.06
CA HIS A 3 26.84 -50.34 10.66
C HIS A 3 26.99 -49.79 12.09
N PRO A 4 26.56 -48.55 12.39
CA PRO A 4 26.13 -48.22 13.72
C PRO A 4 24.76 -48.88 13.90
N ALA A 5 24.68 -49.89 14.76
CA ALA A 5 23.39 -50.35 15.26
C ALA A 5 22.81 -49.18 16.05
N PHE A 6 21.77 -48.56 15.49
CA PHE A 6 20.87 -47.75 16.27
C PHE A 6 20.18 -48.74 17.22
N ASP A 7 20.49 -48.63 18.51
CA ASP A 7 19.70 -49.29 19.55
C ASP A 7 18.26 -48.81 19.36
N ASP A 8 17.38 -49.74 19.01
CA ASP A 8 15.95 -49.63 19.18
C ASP A 8 15.71 -49.52 20.70
N GLU A 9 15.86 -48.32 21.25
CA GLU A 9 15.43 -48.02 22.62
C GLU A 9 13.90 -48.10 22.65
N ASP A 10 13.43 -49.27 23.12
CA ASP A 10 12.09 -49.58 23.56
C ASP A 10 11.27 -48.34 23.96
N GLU A 11 10.40 -47.89 23.05
CA GLU A 11 9.41 -46.85 23.34
C GLU A 11 8.43 -47.41 24.38
N ALA A 12 8.70 -47.13 25.66
CA ALA A 12 7.84 -47.51 26.77
C ALA A 12 6.40 -47.05 26.48
N PRO A 13 5.38 -47.93 26.61
CA PRO A 13 3.99 -47.57 26.32
C PRO A 13 3.59 -46.34 27.11
N LEU A 14 3.26 -45.26 26.39
CA LEU A 14 2.91 -43.96 26.93
C LEU A 14 1.78 -44.10 27.97
N ASP A 15 2.10 -43.81 29.24
CA ASP A 15 1.16 -43.80 30.37
C ASP A 15 -0.13 -43.05 29.97
N PRO A 16 -1.35 -43.57 30.22
CA PRO A 16 -2.62 -42.95 29.82
C PRO A 16 -2.79 -41.47 30.22
N ALA A 17 -2.03 -40.96 31.19
CA ALA A 17 -1.95 -39.54 31.49
C ALA A 17 -1.19 -38.71 30.42
N THR A 18 -0.16 -39.28 29.81
CA THR A 18 0.70 -38.63 28.80
C THR A 18 0.05 -38.55 27.42
N GLU A 19 -0.73 -39.54 27.00
CA GLU A 19 -1.46 -39.49 25.72
C GLU A 19 -2.45 -38.31 25.65
N ARG A 20 -3.11 -38.00 26.78
CA ARG A 20 -4.06 -36.88 26.87
C ARG A 20 -3.35 -35.53 26.72
N LEU A 21 -2.13 -35.42 27.24
CA LEU A 21 -1.28 -34.23 27.11
C LEU A 21 -0.79 -34.06 25.67
N GLN A 22 -0.30 -35.13 25.04
CA GLN A 22 0.12 -35.09 23.64
C GLN A 22 -1.03 -34.68 22.70
N LYS A 23 -2.25 -35.19 22.90
CA LYS A 23 -3.42 -34.78 22.12
C LYS A 23 -3.73 -33.28 22.27
N LYS A 24 -3.60 -32.73 23.49
CA LYS A 24 -3.80 -31.30 23.75
C LYS A 24 -2.73 -30.44 23.09
N LEU A 25 -1.45 -30.81 23.23
CA LEU A 25 -0.33 -30.10 22.61
C LEU A 25 -0.43 -30.13 21.09
N ARG A 26 -0.76 -31.30 20.50
CA ARG A 26 -0.96 -31.44 19.06
C ARG A 26 -2.10 -30.54 18.56
N ARG A 27 -3.23 -30.51 19.28
CA ARG A 27 -4.35 -29.63 18.94
C ARG A 27 -3.95 -28.15 19.04
N LEU A 28 -3.19 -27.77 20.06
CA LEU A 28 -2.71 -26.40 20.24
C LEU A 28 -1.75 -25.98 19.12
N VAL A 29 -0.78 -26.83 18.77
CA VAL A 29 0.16 -26.59 17.66
C VAL A 29 -0.59 -26.46 16.35
N LEU A 30 -1.60 -27.30 16.11
CA LEU A 30 -2.38 -27.27 14.87
C LEU A 30 -3.20 -25.96 14.77
N VAL A 31 -3.84 -25.53 15.87
CA VAL A 31 -4.59 -24.27 15.91
C VAL A 31 -3.66 -23.06 15.75
N SER A 32 -2.53 -23.05 16.47
CA SER A 32 -1.53 -21.98 16.39
C SER A 32 -0.94 -21.87 14.98
N GLY A 33 -0.55 -23.01 14.38
CA GLY A 33 -0.04 -23.08 13.02
C GLY A 33 -1.07 -22.59 12.00
N LEU A 34 -2.35 -22.92 12.19
CA LEU A 34 -3.41 -22.44 11.31
C LEU A 34 -3.55 -20.92 11.35
N ILE A 35 -3.52 -20.31 12.54
CA ILE A 35 -3.57 -18.84 12.68
C ILE A 35 -2.34 -18.18 12.04
N MET A 36 -1.15 -18.74 12.25
CA MET A 36 0.09 -18.25 11.62
C MET A 36 0.01 -18.32 10.09
N MET A 37 -0.48 -19.43 9.54
CA MET A 37 -0.69 -19.61 8.10
C MET A 37 -1.71 -18.59 7.55
N LEU A 38 -2.82 -18.37 8.25
CA LEU A 38 -3.83 -17.37 7.86
C LEU A 38 -3.25 -15.95 7.84
N GLY A 39 -2.41 -15.60 8.82
CA GLY A 39 -1.70 -14.32 8.84
C GLY A 39 -0.82 -14.14 7.60
N LEU A 40 -0.07 -15.17 7.22
CA LEU A 40 0.76 -15.15 6.01
C LEU A 40 -0.09 -14.95 4.74
N ILE A 41 -1.18 -15.72 4.59
CA ILE A 41 -2.09 -15.62 3.45
C ILE A 41 -2.74 -14.23 3.38
N ALA A 42 -3.12 -13.65 4.52
CA ALA A 42 -3.72 -12.32 4.58
C ALA A 42 -2.76 -11.25 4.05
N VAL A 43 -1.49 -11.28 4.47
CA VAL A 43 -0.46 -10.34 3.98
C VAL A 43 -0.26 -10.50 2.47
N PHE A 44 -0.11 -11.73 1.98
CA PHE A 44 0.01 -11.97 0.55
C PHE A 44 -1.22 -11.47 -0.23
N SER A 45 -2.43 -11.68 0.30
CA SER A 45 -3.68 -11.22 -0.32
C SER A 45 -3.71 -9.69 -0.45
N VAL A 46 -3.26 -8.96 0.58
CA VAL A 46 -3.17 -7.49 0.54
C VAL A 46 -2.14 -7.03 -0.48
N ILE A 47 -0.97 -7.68 -0.55
CA ILE A 47 0.08 -7.33 -1.51
C ILE A 47 -0.42 -7.55 -2.94
N VAL A 48 -0.99 -8.72 -3.23
CA VAL A 48 -1.55 -9.02 -4.56
C VAL A 48 -2.66 -8.04 -4.90
N TYR A 49 -3.58 -7.76 -3.98
CA TYR A 49 -4.62 -6.74 -4.18
C TYR A 49 -4.00 -5.37 -4.49
N ARG A 50 -2.98 -4.96 -3.74
CA ARG A 50 -2.30 -3.68 -3.96
C ARG A 50 -1.65 -3.65 -5.33
N VAL A 51 -0.90 -4.69 -5.73
CA VAL A 51 -0.20 -4.74 -7.02
C VAL A 51 -1.21 -4.73 -8.17
N VAL A 52 -2.20 -5.62 -8.16
CA VAL A 52 -3.25 -5.69 -9.18
C VAL A 52 -4.03 -4.37 -9.25
N LYS A 53 -4.32 -3.73 -8.11
CA LYS A 53 -5.01 -2.44 -8.08
C LYS A 53 -4.13 -1.25 -8.50
N SER A 54 -2.81 -1.37 -8.36
CA SER A 54 -1.86 -0.37 -8.86
C SER A 54 -1.76 -0.44 -10.39
N ASP A 55 -1.77 -1.67 -10.93
CA ASP A 55 -1.84 -1.93 -12.37
C ASP A 55 -3.25 -1.68 -12.94
N SER A 56 -4.28 -1.71 -12.10
CA SER A 56 -5.61 -1.18 -12.40
C SER A 56 -5.73 0.31 -12.02
N THR A 57 -4.62 1.06 -12.01
CA THR A 57 -4.67 2.36 -12.67
C THR A 57 -5.16 2.02 -14.05
N GLU A 58 -6.48 2.11 -14.24
CA GLU A 58 -7.09 1.86 -15.52
C GLU A 58 -6.17 2.50 -16.53
N MET A 59 -5.87 1.80 -17.63
CA MET A 59 -5.48 2.49 -18.84
C MET A 59 -6.71 3.31 -19.25
N ARG A 60 -6.99 4.33 -18.44
CA ARG A 60 -8.00 5.33 -18.62
C ARG A 60 -7.52 6.01 -19.86
N ASP A 61 -8.39 6.01 -20.84
CA ASP A 61 -8.31 6.88 -21.99
C ASP A 61 -8.02 8.26 -21.43
N ILE A 62 -6.74 8.66 -21.38
CA ILE A 62 -6.36 10.00 -20.94
C ILE A 62 -6.94 10.86 -22.05
N PRO A 63 -8.01 11.63 -21.79
CA PRO A 63 -8.57 12.43 -22.86
C PRO A 63 -7.46 13.36 -23.33
N ALA A 64 -7.23 13.40 -24.64
CA ALA A 64 -6.12 14.13 -25.24
C ALA A 64 -6.10 15.62 -24.84
N ASN A 65 -7.24 16.14 -24.40
CA ASN A 65 -7.38 17.41 -23.70
C ASN A 65 -8.17 17.23 -22.38
N ILE A 66 -7.64 17.79 -21.30
CA ILE A 66 -8.40 18.03 -20.07
C ILE A 66 -8.57 19.54 -19.96
N GLU A 67 -9.79 20.02 -20.17
CA GLU A 67 -10.15 21.43 -19.97
C GLU A 67 -10.71 21.60 -18.56
N ALA A 68 -9.85 21.98 -17.61
CA ALA A 68 -10.29 22.38 -16.28
C ALA A 68 -10.68 23.86 -16.31
N LEU A 69 -11.96 24.16 -16.09
CA LEU A 69 -12.43 25.53 -15.93
C LEU A 69 -11.99 26.03 -14.55
N VAL A 70 -10.89 26.78 -14.51
CA VAL A 70 -10.47 27.48 -13.30
C VAL A 70 -11.27 28.78 -13.20
N GLU A 71 -12.13 28.89 -12.18
CA GLU A 71 -13.00 30.07 -11.96
C GLU A 71 -12.22 31.36 -11.69
N ASP A 72 -11.01 31.25 -11.13
CA ASP A 72 -10.06 32.36 -10.99
C ASP A 72 -9.27 32.44 -12.31
N PRO A 73 -9.31 33.57 -13.06
CA PRO A 73 -8.50 33.69 -14.25
C PRO A 73 -7.06 33.40 -13.85
N LEU A 74 -6.44 32.45 -14.55
CA LEU A 74 -5.02 32.10 -14.41
C LEU A 74 -4.17 33.29 -14.92
N THR A 75 -4.29 34.43 -14.24
CA THR A 75 -3.61 35.67 -14.57
C THR A 75 -2.29 35.65 -13.83
N GLY A 76 -1.27 35.11 -14.48
CA GLY A 76 0.08 35.04 -13.92
C GLY A 76 1.01 34.18 -14.75
N ASP A 77 2.31 34.42 -14.59
CA ASP A 77 3.32 33.61 -15.25
C ASP A 77 3.42 32.25 -14.57
N ILE A 78 3.38 31.17 -15.35
CA ILE A 78 3.66 29.83 -14.85
C ILE A 78 5.16 29.75 -14.52
N VAL A 79 5.48 29.57 -13.24
CA VAL A 79 6.86 29.52 -12.76
C VAL A 79 7.32 28.10 -12.43
N SER A 80 6.39 27.18 -12.16
CA SER A 80 6.73 25.78 -11.91
C SER A 80 5.54 24.87 -12.17
N THR A 81 5.83 23.64 -12.60
CA THR A 81 4.86 22.56 -12.77
C THR A 81 5.46 21.27 -12.23
N SER A 82 4.70 20.53 -11.43
CA SER A 82 5.10 19.22 -10.89
C SER A 82 3.96 18.22 -11.08
N LEU A 83 4.30 17.00 -11.47
CA LEU A 83 3.35 15.93 -11.76
C LEU A 83 3.68 14.71 -10.89
N ASP A 84 2.71 14.30 -10.07
CA ASP A 84 2.78 13.08 -9.26
C ASP A 84 1.67 12.12 -9.69
N GLY A 85 1.87 11.49 -10.86
CA GLY A 85 1.03 10.45 -11.48
C GLY A 85 -0.44 10.85 -11.74
N ARG A 86 -1.18 11.14 -10.67
CA ARG A 86 -2.58 11.56 -10.62
C ARG A 86 -2.77 13.05 -10.35
N HIS A 87 -1.79 13.73 -9.73
CA HIS A 87 -1.95 15.13 -9.35
C HIS A 87 -0.99 16.04 -10.13
N LEU A 88 -1.53 17.10 -10.71
CA LEU A 88 -0.77 18.17 -11.34
C LEU A 88 -0.75 19.38 -10.41
N ALA A 89 0.43 19.77 -9.95
CA ALA A 89 0.65 21.01 -9.23
C ALA A 89 1.20 22.06 -10.19
N VAL A 90 0.49 23.18 -10.36
CA VAL A 90 0.93 24.33 -11.15
C VAL A 90 1.14 25.53 -10.22
N THR A 91 2.33 26.11 -10.26
CA THR A 91 2.67 27.31 -9.50
C THR A 91 2.69 28.51 -10.44
N PHE A 92 1.91 29.52 -10.11
CA PHE A 92 1.79 30.76 -10.84
C PHE A 92 2.35 31.91 -10.00
N ARG A 93 3.02 32.85 -10.67
CA ARG A 93 3.37 34.15 -10.09
C ARG A 93 2.32 35.16 -10.51
N THR A 94 1.69 35.78 -9.52
CA THR A 94 0.71 36.86 -9.69
C THR A 94 1.23 38.12 -9.02
N ASP A 95 0.59 39.27 -9.29
CA ASP A 95 0.91 40.54 -8.62
C ASP A 95 0.75 40.47 -7.08
N ALA A 96 -0.11 39.56 -6.60
CA ALA A 96 -0.37 39.33 -5.17
C ALA A 96 0.60 38.32 -4.52
N GLY A 97 1.50 37.70 -5.28
CA GLY A 97 2.43 36.67 -4.80
C GLY A 97 2.32 35.35 -5.55
N LEU A 98 2.89 34.30 -4.97
CA LEU A 98 2.89 32.96 -5.56
C LEU A 98 1.57 32.24 -5.23
N LYS A 99 0.94 31.63 -6.23
CA LYS A 99 -0.24 30.77 -6.07
C LYS A 99 0.11 29.37 -6.56
N VAL A 100 -0.31 28.35 -5.83
CA VAL A 100 -0.20 26.94 -6.21
C VAL A 100 -1.59 26.35 -6.38
N LEU A 101 -1.82 25.74 -7.54
CA LEU A 101 -3.03 25.03 -7.89
C LEU A 101 -2.70 23.54 -7.99
N VAL A 102 -3.46 22.69 -7.29
CA VAL A 102 -3.34 21.24 -7.40
C VAL A 102 -4.61 20.71 -8.05
N ILE A 103 -4.45 20.03 -9.18
CA ILE A 103 -5.52 19.50 -10.03
C ILE A 103 -5.44 17.97 -9.99
N ASP A 104 -6.57 17.30 -9.81
CA ASP A 104 -6.68 15.86 -10.06
C ASP A 104 -6.83 15.63 -11.57
N LEU A 105 -5.91 14.86 -12.15
CA LEU A 105 -5.90 14.59 -13.59
C LEU A 105 -6.97 13.59 -14.03
N ASP A 106 -7.60 12.86 -13.12
CA ASP A 106 -8.71 11.97 -13.46
C ASP A 106 -10.02 12.76 -13.63
N THR A 107 -10.29 13.71 -12.72
CA THR A 107 -11.58 14.41 -12.70
C THR A 107 -11.51 15.84 -13.23
N ALA A 108 -10.30 16.35 -13.49
CA ALA A 108 -10.04 17.76 -13.78
C ALA A 108 -10.40 18.71 -12.63
N ASP A 109 -10.70 18.17 -11.43
CA ASP A 109 -11.10 18.98 -10.30
C ASP A 109 -9.89 19.67 -9.67
N VAL A 110 -10.11 20.91 -9.25
CA VAL A 110 -9.17 21.62 -8.40
C VAL A 110 -9.26 21.06 -6.98
N LEU A 111 -8.29 20.23 -6.60
CA LEU A 111 -8.19 19.65 -5.26
C LEU A 111 -7.79 20.68 -4.21
N ARG A 112 -6.86 21.57 -4.56
CA ARG A 112 -6.30 22.51 -3.59
C ARG A 112 -5.80 23.80 -4.23
N ARG A 113 -6.04 24.90 -3.51
CA ARG A 113 -5.51 26.23 -3.81
C ARG A 113 -4.70 26.70 -2.60
N VAL A 114 -3.46 27.12 -2.83
CA VAL A 114 -2.57 27.65 -1.80
C VAL A 114 -1.98 28.97 -2.28
N THR A 115 -2.19 30.04 -1.52
CA THR A 115 -1.48 31.30 -1.73
C THR A 115 -0.25 31.31 -0.83
N LEU A 116 0.92 31.42 -1.43
CA LEU A 116 2.20 31.54 -0.73
C LEU A 116 2.53 33.04 -0.60
N THR A 117 2.26 33.58 0.58
CA THR A 117 2.75 34.90 0.99
C THR A 117 4.17 34.75 1.53
N GLY A 118 5.16 35.23 0.77
CA GLY A 118 6.54 35.25 1.23
C GLY A 118 6.80 36.44 2.14
N THR A 119 7.09 36.21 3.42
CA THR A 119 7.84 37.19 4.22
C THR A 119 9.29 37.13 3.73
N ARG A 120 9.73 38.17 3.02
CA ARG A 120 11.16 38.43 2.83
C ARG A 120 11.69 38.97 4.16
N ASP A 121 12.54 38.21 4.82
CA ASP A 121 13.48 38.73 5.82
C ASP A 121 14.76 39.18 5.10
#